data_AF-A0A6M4YFB1-F1
#
_entry.id   AF-A0A6M4YFB1-F1
#
_cell.length_a   1.000
_cell.length_b   1.000
_cell.length_c   1.000
_cell.angle_alpha   90.00
_cell.angle_beta   90.00
_cell.angle_gamma   90.00
#
_symmetry.space_group_name_H-M   'P 1'
#
loop_
_entity.id
_entity.type
_entity.pdbx_description
1 polymer ?
#
loop_
_entity_poly.entity_id
_entity_poly.type
_entity_poly.pdbx_seq_one_letter_code
_entity_poly.pdbx_strand_id
1 'polypeptide(L)'
;MGTSWQDVALESVKILGPAIITALAAYFTAKFQFKIKVKEIVESNKFRAHERIFDFHKSKYDLFDKAILNINEGFGFFAGLSLSEQNEQGEIKRFVAKYLSVYIETAPLDLKQLIDEFYHVSELHALEFERLNRQLLIAEGISTPTNQEEINDVIVKLLVIYGFANYCGKILTERQVVSIFDKYIER
;
A
#
# COMPACT_ATOMS: atom_id res chain seq x y z
N MET A 1 -63.25 58.95 -3.22
CA MET A 1 -63.26 57.48 -3.35
C MET A 1 -62.50 56.92 -2.17
N GLY A 2 -63.20 56.45 -1.14
CA GLY A 2 -62.56 55.90 0.06
C GLY A 2 -62.14 54.47 -0.23
N THR A 3 -60.84 54.18 -0.20
CA THR A 3 -60.33 52.81 -0.20
C THR A 3 -60.84 52.13 1.07
N SER A 4 -61.68 51.10 0.92
CA SER A 4 -62.09 50.32 2.07
C SER A 4 -60.91 49.48 2.54
N TRP A 5 -60.75 49.30 3.84
CA TRP A 5 -59.71 48.43 4.41
C TRP A 5 -59.77 46.99 3.87
N GLN A 6 -60.94 46.57 3.35
CA GLN A 6 -61.15 45.27 2.72
C GLN A 6 -60.47 45.18 1.34
N ASP A 7 -60.46 46.26 0.56
CA ASP A 7 -59.81 46.29 -0.77
C ASP A 7 -58.28 46.24 -0.64
N VAL A 8 -57.74 46.99 0.34
CA VAL A 8 -56.31 46.99 0.67
C VAL A 8 -55.86 45.62 1.18
N ALA A 9 -56.67 44.95 2.00
CA ALA A 9 -56.40 43.60 2.47
C ALA A 9 -56.42 42.58 1.33
N LEU A 10 -57.37 42.70 0.39
CA LEU A 10 -57.51 41.77 -0.73
C LEU A 10 -56.38 41.92 -1.76
N GLU A 11 -55.94 43.14 -2.06
CA GLU A 11 -54.73 43.37 -2.88
C GLU A 11 -53.47 42.89 -2.19
N SER A 12 -53.34 43.11 -0.88
CA SER A 12 -52.21 42.63 -0.09
C SER A 12 -52.11 41.10 -0.12
N VAL A 13 -53.24 40.38 -0.02
CA VAL A 13 -53.26 38.90 -0.12
C VAL A 13 -52.90 38.41 -1.52
N LYS A 14 -53.31 39.12 -2.58
CA LYS A 14 -52.94 38.78 -3.97
C LYS A 14 -51.44 38.92 -4.24
N ILE A 15 -50.76 39.83 -3.52
CA ILE A 15 -49.32 40.05 -3.66
C ILE A 15 -48.54 39.13 -2.70
N LEU A 16 -48.94 39.10 -1.42
CA LEU A 16 -48.23 38.38 -0.37
C LEU A 16 -48.47 36.87 -0.43
N GLY A 17 -49.66 36.40 -0.81
CA GLY A 17 -49.99 34.98 -0.88
C GLY A 17 -49.06 34.20 -1.81
N PRO A 18 -48.94 34.57 -3.11
CA PRO A 18 -48.00 33.94 -4.03
C PRO A 18 -46.55 34.06 -3.59
N ALA A 19 -46.16 35.19 -3.00
CA ALA A 19 -44.81 35.40 -2.48
C ALA A 19 -44.48 34.44 -1.31
N ILE A 20 -45.42 34.23 -0.39
CA ILE A 20 -45.29 33.30 0.73
C ILE A 20 -45.23 31.86 0.22
N ILE A 21 -46.09 31.47 -0.72
CA ILE A 21 -46.08 30.12 -1.31
C ILE A 21 -44.77 29.87 -2.05
N THR A 22 -44.30 30.86 -2.82
CA THR A 22 -43.02 30.79 -3.53
C THR A 22 -41.84 30.69 -2.56
N ALA A 23 -41.87 31.47 -1.48
CA ALA A 23 -40.84 31.41 -0.43
C ALA A 23 -40.82 30.05 0.27
N LEU A 24 -41.99 29.47 0.56
CA LEU A 24 -42.10 28.13 1.14
C LEU A 24 -41.60 27.05 0.16
N ALA A 25 -42.03 27.10 -1.09
CA ALA A 25 -41.58 26.16 -2.12
C ALA A 25 -40.07 26.24 -2.37
N ALA A 26 -39.51 27.47 -2.42
CA ALA A 26 -38.08 27.70 -2.53
C ALA A 26 -37.32 27.17 -1.32
N TYR A 27 -37.84 27.37 -0.10
CA TYR A 27 -37.25 26.86 1.12
C TYR A 27 -37.21 25.31 1.14
N PHE A 28 -38.32 24.65 0.82
CA PHE A 28 -38.35 23.18 0.76
C PHE A 28 -37.43 22.63 -0.33
N THR A 29 -37.40 23.26 -1.51
CA THR A 29 -36.52 22.88 -2.62
C THR A 29 -35.05 23.04 -2.24
N ALA A 30 -34.69 24.18 -1.64
CA ALA A 30 -33.33 24.43 -1.16
C ALA A 30 -32.90 23.43 -0.08
N LYS A 31 -33.81 23.10 0.86
CA LYS A 31 -33.54 22.09 1.89
C LYS A 31 -33.32 20.70 1.31
N PHE A 32 -34.07 20.32 0.27
CA PHE A 32 -33.92 19.04 -0.40
C PHE A 32 -32.62 18.97 -1.21
N GLN A 33 -32.31 20.00 -2.01
CA GLN A 33 -31.06 20.11 -2.75
C GLN A 33 -29.84 20.13 -1.82
N PHE A 34 -29.93 20.82 -0.67
CA PHE A 34 -28.87 20.81 0.33
C PHE A 34 -28.62 19.40 0.89
N LYS A 35 -29.67 18.63 1.19
CA LYS A 35 -29.51 17.23 1.64
C LYS A 35 -28.85 16.36 0.59
N ILE A 36 -29.23 16.49 -0.69
CA ILE A 36 -28.59 15.76 -1.79
C ILE A 36 -27.13 16.15 -1.90
N LYS A 37 -26.83 17.45 -1.90
CA LYS A 37 -25.46 17.97 -2.01
C LYS A 37 -24.58 17.54 -0.84
N VAL A 38 -25.12 17.52 0.38
CA VAL A 38 -24.42 16.97 1.55
C VAL A 38 -24.14 15.48 1.37
N LYS A 39 -25.11 14.70 0.88
CA LYS A 39 -24.91 13.28 0.58
C LYS A 39 -23.84 13.06 -0.49
N GLU A 40 -23.88 13.82 -1.58
CA GLU A 40 -22.87 13.80 -2.64
C GLU A 40 -21.48 14.20 -2.13
N ILE A 41 -21.37 15.23 -1.28
CA ILE A 41 -20.09 15.63 -0.68
C ILE A 41 -19.53 14.52 0.21
N VAL A 42 -20.38 13.86 1.01
CA VAL A 42 -19.97 12.74 1.87
C VAL A 42 -19.51 11.55 1.03
N GLU A 43 -20.28 11.17 -0.01
CA GLU A 43 -19.93 10.07 -0.91
C GLU A 43 -18.66 10.38 -1.74
N SER A 44 -18.53 11.62 -2.24
CA SER A 44 -17.35 12.08 -2.97
C SER A 44 -16.09 12.11 -2.10
N ASN A 45 -16.20 12.61 -0.86
CA ASN A 45 -15.08 12.61 0.08
C ASN A 45 -14.68 11.18 0.47
N LYS A 46 -15.67 10.29 0.63
CA LYS A 46 -15.44 8.88 0.88
C LYS A 46 -14.69 8.23 -0.29
N PHE A 47 -15.16 8.42 -1.51
CA PHE A 47 -14.51 7.93 -2.72
C PHE A 47 -13.07 8.46 -2.86
N ARG A 48 -12.84 9.76 -2.66
CA ARG A 48 -11.48 10.35 -2.69
C ARG A 48 -10.56 9.81 -1.59
N ALA A 49 -11.10 9.53 -0.41
CA ALA A 49 -10.32 8.89 0.65
C ALA A 49 -9.94 7.45 0.26
N HIS A 50 -10.83 6.72 -0.39
CA HIS A 50 -10.57 5.37 -0.91
C HIS A 50 -9.55 5.36 -2.04
N GLU A 51 -9.68 6.28 -2.99
CA GLU A 51 -8.72 6.47 -4.08
C GLU A 51 -7.32 6.71 -3.51
N ARG A 52 -7.19 7.59 -2.50
CA ARG A 52 -5.90 7.84 -1.82
C ARG A 52 -5.35 6.60 -1.10
N ILE A 53 -6.20 5.81 -0.47
CA ILE A 53 -5.79 4.55 0.19
C ILE A 53 -5.31 3.54 -0.86
N PHE A 54 -6.06 3.40 -1.96
CA PHE A 54 -5.67 2.54 -3.06
C PHE A 54 -4.34 2.97 -3.68
N ASP A 55 -4.18 4.27 -3.97
CA ASP A 55 -2.93 4.84 -4.48
C ASP A 55 -1.77 4.63 -3.52
N PHE A 56 -2.00 4.76 -2.22
CA PHE A 56 -1.00 4.46 -1.20
C PHE A 56 -0.55 2.98 -1.27
N HIS A 57 -1.48 2.03 -1.31
CA HIS A 57 -1.12 0.62 -1.42
C HIS A 57 -0.47 0.26 -2.77
N LYS A 58 -0.91 0.88 -3.86
CA LYS A 58 -0.24 0.76 -5.17
C LYS A 58 1.20 1.26 -5.09
N SER A 59 1.43 2.41 -4.46
CA SER A 59 2.79 2.94 -4.25
C SER A 59 3.65 2.00 -3.41
N LYS A 60 3.09 1.34 -2.39
CA LYS A 60 3.77 0.32 -1.59
C LYS A 60 4.15 -0.90 -2.43
N TYR A 61 3.27 -1.33 -3.33
CA TYR A 61 3.53 -2.41 -4.29
C TYR A 61 4.67 -2.04 -5.27
N ASP A 62 4.69 -0.81 -5.77
CA ASP A 62 5.77 -0.33 -6.65
C ASP A 62 7.11 -0.20 -5.92
N LEU A 63 7.09 0.14 -4.62
CA LEU A 63 8.30 0.20 -3.78
C LEU A 63 8.93 -1.18 -3.60
N PHE A 64 8.12 -2.23 -3.47
CA PHE A 64 8.58 -3.62 -3.44
C PHE A 64 9.33 -4.00 -4.72
N ASP A 65 8.79 -3.65 -5.89
CA ASP A 65 9.46 -3.90 -7.18
C ASP A 65 10.76 -3.12 -7.36
N LYS A 66 10.80 -1.87 -6.88
CA LYS A 66 12.04 -1.08 -6.88
C LYS A 66 13.08 -1.64 -5.92
N ALA A 67 12.67 -2.08 -4.74
CA ALA A 67 13.58 -2.64 -3.75
C ALA A 67 14.25 -3.92 -4.27
N ILE A 68 13.48 -4.84 -4.87
CA ILE A 68 14.05 -6.06 -5.43
C ILE A 68 14.95 -5.78 -6.65
N LEU A 69 14.60 -4.79 -7.49
CA LEU A 69 15.46 -4.38 -8.60
C LEU A 69 16.81 -3.86 -8.09
N ASN A 70 16.80 -2.97 -7.10
CA ASN A 70 18.02 -2.42 -6.50
C ASN A 70 18.88 -3.50 -5.86
N ILE A 71 18.27 -4.49 -5.19
CA ILE A 71 18.97 -5.65 -4.63
C ILE A 71 19.59 -6.49 -5.75
N ASN A 72 18.83 -6.79 -6.81
CA ASN A 72 19.33 -7.54 -7.96
C ASN A 72 20.52 -6.85 -8.63
N GLU A 73 20.43 -5.54 -8.85
CA GLU A 73 21.51 -4.74 -9.44
C GLU A 73 22.74 -4.70 -8.52
N GLY A 74 22.55 -4.46 -7.22
CA GLY A 74 23.64 -4.43 -6.24
C GLY A 74 24.36 -5.77 -6.11
N PHE A 75 23.62 -6.87 -6.05
CA PHE A 75 24.20 -8.21 -6.01
C PHE A 75 24.83 -8.62 -7.34
N GLY A 76 24.24 -8.24 -8.47
CA GLY A 76 24.85 -8.43 -9.80
C GLY A 76 26.18 -7.68 -9.93
N PHE A 77 26.25 -6.46 -9.38
CA PHE A 77 27.49 -5.69 -9.31
C PHE A 77 28.54 -6.38 -8.43
N PHE A 78 28.18 -6.89 -7.26
CA PHE A 78 29.11 -7.63 -6.40
C PHE A 78 29.60 -8.94 -7.03
N ALA A 79 28.73 -9.68 -7.71
CA ALA A 79 29.11 -10.86 -8.48
C ALA A 79 30.13 -10.49 -9.57
N GLY A 80 29.86 -9.43 -10.34
CA GLY A 80 30.77 -8.91 -11.36
C GLY A 80 32.13 -8.46 -10.82
N LEU A 81 32.14 -7.73 -9.70
CA LEU A 81 33.37 -7.32 -9.01
C LEU A 81 34.19 -8.54 -8.58
N SER A 82 33.55 -9.54 -7.97
CA SER A 82 34.23 -10.75 -7.51
C SER A 82 34.88 -11.56 -8.65
N LEU A 83 34.30 -11.50 -9.85
CA LEU A 83 34.80 -12.13 -11.07
C LEU A 83 35.98 -11.37 -11.71
N SER A 84 36.05 -10.05 -11.50
CA SER A 84 37.08 -9.20 -12.10
C SER A 84 38.47 -9.35 -11.47
N GLU A 85 38.54 -9.94 -10.27
CA GLU A 85 39.78 -10.05 -9.52
C GLU A 85 40.62 -11.26 -9.98
N GLN A 86 41.67 -10.97 -10.77
CA GLN A 86 42.70 -11.94 -11.14
C GLN A 86 43.85 -12.04 -10.12
N ASN A 87 43.85 -11.19 -9.09
CA ASN A 87 44.98 -11.01 -8.19
C ASN A 87 44.93 -11.99 -7.00
N GLU A 88 46.07 -12.55 -6.59
CA GLU A 88 46.17 -13.56 -5.52
C GLU A 88 45.83 -13.01 -4.12
N GLN A 89 45.89 -11.68 -3.93
CA GLN A 89 45.68 -11.04 -2.62
C GLN A 89 44.21 -11.03 -2.17
N GLY A 90 43.24 -11.12 -3.09
CA GLY A 90 41.81 -11.26 -2.78
C GLY A 90 41.19 -10.07 -2.03
N GLU A 91 41.66 -8.84 -2.27
CA GLU A 91 41.16 -7.64 -1.61
C GLU A 91 39.71 -7.31 -2.03
N ILE A 92 39.39 -7.46 -3.32
CA ILE A 92 38.04 -7.24 -3.85
C ILE A 92 37.08 -8.30 -3.29
N LYS A 93 37.50 -9.57 -3.26
CA LYS A 93 36.72 -10.65 -2.63
C LYS A 93 36.43 -10.37 -1.16
N ARG A 94 37.42 -9.92 -0.37
CA ARG A 94 37.21 -9.53 1.04
C ARG A 94 36.27 -8.35 1.18
N PHE A 95 36.38 -7.36 0.31
CA PHE A 95 35.47 -6.22 0.28
C PHE A 95 34.02 -6.68 0.02
N VAL A 96 33.81 -7.50 -1.00
CA VAL A 96 32.50 -8.07 -1.34
C VAL A 96 31.95 -8.90 -0.17
N ALA A 97 32.76 -9.78 0.42
CA ALA A 97 32.36 -10.60 1.56
C ALA A 97 31.91 -9.75 2.77
N LYS A 98 32.64 -8.65 3.06
CA LYS A 98 32.28 -7.71 4.13
C LYS A 98 30.99 -6.94 3.83
N TYR A 99 30.71 -6.63 2.57
CA TYR A 99 29.44 -6.01 2.21
C TYR A 99 28.28 -7.03 2.30
N LEU A 100 28.50 -8.26 1.85
CA LEU A 100 27.51 -9.33 1.97
C LEU A 100 27.19 -9.69 3.42
N SER A 101 28.15 -9.56 4.35
CA SER A 101 27.89 -9.86 5.76
C SER A 101 26.78 -9.02 6.35
N VAL A 102 26.60 -7.76 5.90
CA VAL A 102 25.48 -6.91 6.30
C VAL A 102 24.15 -7.57 5.95
N TYR A 103 23.99 -8.03 4.71
CA TYR A 103 22.78 -8.69 4.25
C TYR A 103 22.57 -10.06 4.91
N ILE A 104 23.65 -10.80 5.18
CA ILE A 104 23.60 -12.08 5.90
C ILE A 104 23.07 -11.86 7.33
N GLU A 105 23.56 -10.84 8.02
CA GLU A 105 23.16 -10.52 9.40
C GLU A 105 21.73 -10.01 9.49
N THR A 106 21.26 -9.24 8.51
CA THR A 106 19.92 -8.64 8.53
C THR A 106 18.82 -9.56 7.99
N ALA A 107 19.11 -10.44 7.02
CA ALA A 107 18.09 -11.28 6.38
C ALA A 107 17.23 -12.10 7.37
N PRO A 108 17.79 -12.74 8.43
CA PRO A 108 16.96 -13.42 9.42
C PRO A 108 16.01 -12.49 10.18
N LEU A 109 16.43 -11.26 10.47
CA LEU A 109 15.61 -10.26 11.17
C LEU A 109 14.45 -9.80 10.29
N ASP A 110 14.75 -9.47 9.03
CA ASP A 110 13.76 -9.07 8.03
C ASP A 110 12.70 -10.17 7.84
N LEU A 111 13.14 -11.43 7.75
CA LEU A 111 12.25 -12.58 7.62
C LEU A 111 11.40 -12.83 8.87
N LYS A 112 11.96 -12.70 10.08
CA LYS A 112 11.19 -12.85 11.33
C LYS A 112 10.07 -11.85 11.41
N GLN A 113 10.37 -10.57 11.14
CA GLN A 113 9.35 -9.54 11.09
C GLN A 113 8.26 -9.86 10.06
N LEU A 114 8.66 -10.27 8.85
CA LEU A 114 7.70 -10.60 7.80
C LEU A 114 6.85 -11.84 8.17
N ILE A 115 7.42 -12.84 8.83
CA ILE A 115 6.69 -14.02 9.32
C ILE A 115 5.63 -13.60 10.34
N ASP A 116 5.98 -12.73 11.29
CA ASP A 116 5.04 -12.22 12.29
C ASP A 116 3.88 -11.48 11.63
N GLU A 117 4.16 -10.64 10.62
CA GLU A 117 3.12 -9.96 9.85
C GLU A 117 2.27 -10.93 9.00
N PHE A 118 2.90 -11.95 8.42
CA PHE A 118 2.27 -12.96 7.57
C PHE A 118 1.42 -13.98 8.35
N TYR A 119 1.65 -14.10 9.66
CA TYR A 119 0.93 -15.03 10.52
C TYR A 119 -0.60 -14.88 10.42
N HIS A 120 -1.09 -13.64 10.32
CA HIS A 120 -2.52 -13.34 10.21
C HIS A 120 -3.19 -13.85 8.94
N VAL A 121 -2.41 -14.18 7.90
CA VAL A 121 -2.91 -14.70 6.62
C VAL A 121 -2.41 -16.13 6.35
N SER A 122 -1.79 -16.77 7.35
CA SER A 122 -1.12 -18.06 7.22
C SER A 122 -2.07 -19.21 6.88
N GLU A 123 -3.31 -19.21 7.38
CA GLU A 123 -4.28 -20.28 7.07
C GLU A 123 -4.62 -20.34 5.58
N LEU A 124 -4.68 -19.17 4.93
CA LEU A 124 -5.04 -19.07 3.52
C LEU A 124 -3.84 -19.24 2.59
N HIS A 125 -2.65 -18.93 3.09
CA HIS A 125 -1.37 -18.97 2.36
C HIS A 125 -0.38 -19.88 3.08
N ALA A 126 -0.82 -21.09 3.40
CA ALA A 126 -0.08 -22.03 4.25
C ALA A 126 1.24 -22.47 3.60
N LEU A 127 1.25 -22.65 2.29
CA LEU A 127 2.45 -23.03 1.53
C LEU A 127 3.50 -21.91 1.56
N GLU A 128 3.05 -20.66 1.40
CA GLU A 128 3.90 -19.48 1.44
C GLU A 128 4.46 -19.29 2.84
N PHE A 129 3.63 -19.45 3.87
CA PHE A 129 4.06 -19.37 5.27
C PHE A 129 5.09 -20.44 5.62
N GLU A 130 4.87 -21.70 5.23
CA GLU A 130 5.84 -22.79 5.42
C GLU A 130 7.15 -22.48 4.68
N ARG A 131 7.05 -22.01 3.44
CA ARG A 131 8.23 -21.64 2.64
C ARG A 131 8.98 -20.46 3.25
N LEU A 132 8.30 -19.48 3.83
CA LEU A 132 8.92 -18.32 4.49
C LEU A 132 9.71 -18.75 5.72
N ASN A 133 9.15 -19.66 6.54
CA ASN A 133 9.86 -20.29 7.65
C ASN A 133 11.09 -21.10 7.18
N ARG A 134 10.99 -21.81 6.04
CA ARG A 134 12.16 -22.48 5.45
C ARG A 134 13.23 -21.48 4.99
N GLN A 135 12.85 -20.34 4.41
CA GLN A 135 13.80 -19.29 4.03
C GLN A 135 14.49 -18.70 5.27
N LEU A 136 13.80 -18.58 6.40
CA LEU A 136 14.42 -18.15 7.65
C LEU A 136 15.52 -19.11 8.10
N LEU A 137 15.25 -20.42 8.10
CA LEU A 137 16.26 -21.42 8.46
C LEU A 137 17.47 -21.39 7.51
N ILE A 138 17.23 -21.18 6.21
CA ILE A 138 18.31 -21.01 5.23
C ILE A 138 19.13 -19.76 5.57
N ALA A 139 18.46 -18.63 5.82
CA ALA A 139 19.12 -17.35 6.13
C ALA A 139 19.98 -17.43 7.40
N GLU A 140 19.48 -18.07 8.46
CA GLU A 140 20.23 -18.30 9.71
C GLU A 140 21.45 -19.22 9.51
N GLY A 141 21.44 -20.04 8.45
CA GLY A 141 22.55 -20.93 8.09
C GLY A 141 23.57 -20.34 7.11
N ILE A 142 23.39 -19.10 6.62
CA ILE A 142 24.33 -18.48 5.69
C ILE A 142 25.55 -17.98 6.48
N SER A 143 26.73 -18.46 6.11
CA SER A 143 28.01 -17.95 6.62
C SER A 143 28.61 -16.89 5.70
N THR A 144 29.47 -16.02 6.25
CA THR A 144 30.25 -15.07 5.45
C THR A 144 31.13 -15.81 4.45
N PRO A 145 31.08 -15.46 3.15
CA PRO A 145 31.84 -16.18 2.14
C PRO A 145 33.33 -15.82 2.19
N THR A 146 34.18 -16.80 1.90
CA THR A 146 35.65 -16.67 1.94
C THR A 146 36.29 -16.72 0.56
N ASN A 147 35.59 -17.30 -0.41
CA ASN A 147 36.05 -17.43 -1.79
C ASN A 147 34.94 -17.03 -2.79
N GLN A 148 35.31 -16.99 -4.07
CA GLN A 148 34.42 -16.50 -5.13
C GLN A 148 33.21 -17.40 -5.39
N GLU A 149 33.36 -18.71 -5.27
CA GLU A 149 32.25 -19.66 -5.43
C GLU A 149 31.23 -19.46 -4.31
N GLU A 150 31.71 -19.33 -3.07
CA GLU A 150 30.88 -19.01 -1.91
C GLU A 150 30.22 -17.63 -2.03
N ILE A 151 30.91 -16.61 -2.56
CA ILE A 151 30.31 -15.28 -2.80
C ILE A 151 29.09 -15.41 -3.73
N ASN A 152 29.25 -16.14 -4.84
CA ASN A 152 28.17 -16.32 -5.80
C ASN A 152 27.02 -17.14 -5.20
N ASP A 153 27.31 -18.21 -4.47
CA ASP A 153 26.29 -19.01 -3.79
C ASP A 153 25.51 -18.20 -2.75
N VAL A 154 26.19 -17.40 -1.93
CA VAL A 154 25.57 -16.47 -0.97
C VAL A 154 24.68 -15.45 -1.68
N ILE A 155 25.17 -14.83 -2.76
CA ILE A 155 24.38 -13.89 -3.56
C ILE A 155 23.09 -14.55 -4.06
N VAL A 156 23.18 -15.74 -4.64
CA VAL A 156 22.01 -16.46 -5.16
C VAL A 156 21.02 -16.79 -4.03
N LYS A 157 21.50 -17.24 -2.87
CA LYS A 157 20.64 -17.51 -1.71
C LYS A 157 19.92 -16.25 -1.23
N LEU A 158 20.64 -15.13 -1.09
CA LEU A 158 20.04 -13.85 -0.69
C LEU A 158 19.02 -13.34 -1.71
N LEU A 159 19.27 -13.51 -3.01
CA LEU A 159 18.31 -13.19 -4.07
C LEU A 159 17.03 -14.00 -3.93
N VAL A 160 17.12 -15.30 -3.67
CA VAL A 160 15.96 -16.16 -3.45
C VAL A 160 15.19 -15.76 -2.20
N ILE A 161 15.89 -15.48 -1.10
CA ILE A 161 15.31 -15.03 0.17
C ILE A 161 14.55 -13.72 -0.03
N TYR A 162 15.20 -12.67 -0.53
CA TYR A 162 14.58 -11.36 -0.67
C TYR A 162 13.52 -11.34 -1.78
N GLY A 163 13.70 -12.11 -2.85
CA GLY A 163 12.68 -12.28 -3.89
C GLY A 163 11.39 -12.92 -3.34
N PHE A 164 11.54 -13.94 -2.50
CA PHE A 164 10.38 -14.60 -1.88
C PHE A 164 9.74 -13.75 -0.77
N ALA A 165 10.54 -13.04 0.02
CA ALA A 165 10.05 -12.07 1.01
C ALA A 165 9.24 -10.95 0.33
N ASN A 166 9.73 -10.44 -0.80
CA ASN A 166 9.05 -9.44 -1.61
C ASN A 166 7.68 -9.93 -2.09
N TYR A 167 7.60 -11.17 -2.58
CA TYR A 167 6.34 -11.81 -2.98
C TYR A 167 5.35 -11.89 -1.80
N CYS A 168 5.81 -12.31 -0.62
CA CYS A 168 4.95 -12.37 0.57
C CYS A 168 4.49 -10.97 1.02
N GLY A 169 5.35 -9.95 0.93
CA GLY A 169 4.99 -8.56 1.22
C GLY A 169 3.92 -8.00 0.28
N LYS A 170 3.92 -8.43 -0.99
CA LYS A 170 2.88 -8.11 -1.97
C LYS A 170 1.54 -8.75 -1.60
N ILE A 171 1.53 -10.02 -1.23
CA ILE A 171 0.31 -10.71 -0.73
C ILE A 171 -0.29 -9.96 0.47
N LEU A 172 0.54 -9.56 1.44
CA LEU A 172 0.08 -8.80 2.60
C LEU A 172 -0.55 -7.46 2.20
N THR A 173 0.05 -6.78 1.22
CA THR A 173 -0.45 -5.50 0.72
C THR A 173 -1.79 -5.68 0.00
N GLU A 174 -1.92 -6.70 -0.85
CA GLU A 174 -3.18 -7.03 -1.53
C GLU A 174 -4.28 -7.37 -0.53
N ARG A 175 -3.97 -8.15 0.53
CA ARG A 175 -4.92 -8.49 1.59
C ARG A 175 -5.41 -7.26 2.35
N GLN A 176 -4.52 -6.33 2.67
CA GLN A 176 -4.88 -5.06 3.28
C GLN A 176 -5.84 -4.28 2.38
N VAL A 177 -5.56 -4.21 1.08
CA VAL A 177 -6.44 -3.57 0.09
C VAL A 177 -7.82 -4.22 0.05
N VAL A 178 -7.89 -5.54 -0.12
CA VAL A 178 -9.17 -6.28 -0.19
C VAL A 178 -10.01 -6.06 1.07
N SER A 179 -9.40 -6.15 2.26
CA SER A 179 -10.11 -5.95 3.54
C SER A 179 -10.74 -4.56 3.70
N ILE A 180 -10.20 -3.54 3.04
CA ILE A 180 -10.75 -2.18 3.05
C ILE A 180 -11.99 -2.09 2.17
N PHE A 181 -12.03 -2.86 1.08
CA PHE A 181 -13.12 -2.90 0.11
C PHE A 181 -14.22 -3.91 0.46
N ASP A 182 -13.93 -5.00 1.17
CA ASP A 182 -14.92 -6.02 1.58
C ASP A 182 -16.09 -5.42 2.37
N LYS A 183 -15.82 -4.39 3.19
CA LYS A 183 -16.84 -3.62 3.94
C LYS A 183 -17.91 -2.96 3.07
N TYR A 184 -17.75 -2.98 1.75
CA TYR A 184 -18.62 -2.35 0.77
C TYR A 184 -19.24 -3.32 -0.24
N ILE A 185 -18.77 -4.58 -0.29
CA ILE A 185 -19.33 -5.63 -1.14
C ILE A 185 -20.51 -6.34 -0.44
N GLU A 186 -20.51 -6.40 0.90
CA GLU A 186 -21.61 -6.98 1.70
C GLU A 186 -22.85 -6.07 1.85
N ARG A 187 -23.27 -5.34 0.81
CA ARG A 187 -24.52 -4.58 0.81
C ARG A 187 -25.51 -5.04 -0.24
#